data_AF-A0A7C6ESJ0-F1
#
_entry.id   AF-A0A7C6ESJ0-F1
#
_cell.length_a   1.000
_cell.length_b   1.000
_cell.length_c   1.000
_cell.angle_alpha   90.00
_cell.angle_beta   90.00
_cell.angle_gamma   90.00
#
_symmetry.space_group_name_H-M   'P 1'
#
loop_
_entity.id
_entity.type
_entity.pdbx_description
1 polymer ?
#
loop_
_entity_poly.entity_id
_entity_poly.type
_entity_poly.pdbx_seq_one_letter_code
_entity_poly.pdbx_strand_id
1 'polypeptide(L)'
;MTDELWQKIKIQINTYELFNYDGMEKLFNNKSLFQLISKWKLHLIIISVVSIAVGVFISSPIVITPKYKSTAIVYPTNISEYSKESTTEQMYQIFMSTDIKFKMLNAFQLDKHYKLSKNDPLFVTYFLDEFNDNVSISKTEFESVQITIYDKDPKIACAMVDSMIAFYNYKVAELYKRKQKEMIEIMSKAMSEKRKEIDSIESKLTEIRTKYGILNVTAQSVEATKGMIQGNKQATELYKNLEQYAGTYKEMDSLSWHFRKEYINYKWQYENSLREYNKTITYAQVVQYPFPADKKSYPVRWAIVALT
;
A
#
# COMPACT_ATOMS: atom_id res chain seq x y z
N MET A 1 -28.45 -54.59 63.02
CA MET A 1 -27.99 -54.17 61.68
C MET A 1 -26.52 -53.82 61.83
N THR A 2 -25.67 -54.72 61.35
CA THR A 2 -24.33 -55.03 61.84
C THR A 2 -23.24 -54.10 61.28
N ASP A 3 -22.18 -53.90 62.08
CA ASP A 3 -20.96 -53.13 61.79
C ASP A 3 -20.27 -53.46 60.45
N GLU A 4 -20.60 -54.60 59.83
CA GLU A 4 -20.09 -54.99 58.50
C GLU A 4 -20.52 -54.05 57.37
N LEU A 5 -21.73 -53.47 57.45
CA LEU A 5 -22.23 -52.56 56.40
C LEU A 5 -21.53 -51.18 56.45
N TRP A 6 -21.17 -50.70 57.65
CA TRP A 6 -20.39 -49.47 57.80
C TRP A 6 -18.92 -49.64 57.41
N GLN A 7 -18.34 -50.84 57.59
CA GLN A 7 -17.01 -51.17 57.08
C GLN A 7 -16.97 -51.19 55.55
N LYS A 8 -17.96 -51.79 54.88
CA LYS A 8 -18.01 -51.82 53.41
C LYS A 8 -18.18 -50.44 52.78
N ILE A 9 -18.98 -49.56 53.39
CA ILE A 9 -19.15 -48.18 52.88
C ILE A 9 -17.88 -47.33 53.10
N LYS A 10 -17.12 -47.55 54.18
CA LYS A 10 -15.82 -46.86 54.40
C LYS A 10 -14.71 -47.32 53.46
N ILE A 11 -14.73 -48.58 53.03
CA ILE A 11 -13.70 -49.13 52.14
C ILE A 11 -13.86 -48.62 50.70
N GLN A 12 -15.08 -48.30 50.26
CA GLN A 12 -15.33 -47.94 48.86
C GLN A 12 -15.17 -46.45 48.52
N ILE A 13 -14.93 -45.56 49.51
CA ILE A 13 -14.79 -44.11 49.27
C ILE A 13 -13.32 -43.66 49.12
N ASN A 14 -12.32 -44.51 49.34
CA ASN A 14 -10.91 -44.11 49.35
C ASN A 14 -10.06 -44.62 48.17
N THR A 15 -10.66 -44.76 46.98
CA THR A 15 -9.90 -45.02 45.74
C THR A 15 -10.08 -43.89 44.73
N TYR A 16 -9.62 -42.71 45.12
CA TYR A 16 -8.98 -41.83 44.16
C TYR A 16 -7.50 -41.89 44.52
N GLU A 17 -6.70 -42.55 43.69
CA GLU A 17 -5.25 -42.34 43.72
C GLU A 17 -5.02 -40.86 43.45
N LEU A 18 -4.91 -40.08 44.53
CA LEU A 18 -4.36 -38.74 44.49
C LEU A 18 -2.99 -38.87 43.85
N PHE A 19 -2.85 -38.26 42.68
CA PHE A 19 -1.61 -38.06 41.95
C PHE A 19 -0.44 -37.90 42.93
N ASN A 20 0.47 -38.87 42.93
CA ASN A 20 1.51 -39.06 43.96
C ASN A 20 2.44 -37.83 44.03
N TYR A 21 2.13 -36.90 44.93
CA TYR A 21 2.88 -35.66 45.16
C TYR A 21 4.24 -35.93 45.85
N ASP A 22 4.29 -36.92 46.75
CA ASP A 22 5.49 -37.35 47.47
C ASP A 22 6.56 -37.95 46.56
N GLY A 23 6.14 -38.59 45.46
CA GLY A 23 7.03 -39.08 44.41
C GLY A 23 7.72 -37.94 43.64
N MET A 24 7.04 -36.80 43.47
CA MET A 24 7.59 -35.62 42.81
C MET A 24 8.51 -34.79 43.71
N GLU A 25 8.22 -34.66 45.00
CA GLU A 25 9.13 -33.95 45.94
C GLU A 25 10.51 -34.63 46.07
N LYS A 26 10.57 -35.97 45.95
CA LYS A 26 11.84 -36.70 45.91
C LYS A 26 12.66 -36.45 44.64
N LEU A 27 12.00 -36.16 43.52
CA LEU A 27 12.65 -35.79 42.26
C LEU A 27 13.21 -34.36 42.31
N PHE A 28 12.68 -33.50 43.18
CA PHE A 28 13.13 -32.12 43.39
C PHE A 28 13.93 -31.90 44.69
N ASN A 29 14.50 -32.96 45.26
CA ASN A 29 15.40 -32.80 46.39
C ASN A 29 16.78 -32.32 45.90
N ASN A 30 17.08 -31.01 46.03
CA ASN A 30 18.30 -30.36 45.50
C ASN A 30 19.62 -31.12 45.75
N LYS A 31 19.70 -31.93 46.83
CA LYS A 31 20.87 -32.75 47.15
C LYS A 31 21.07 -33.93 46.19
N SER A 32 20.00 -34.59 45.72
CA SER A 32 20.11 -35.73 44.81
C SER A 32 20.50 -35.29 43.39
N LEU A 33 20.01 -34.13 42.95
CA LEU A 33 20.42 -33.50 41.68
C LEU A 33 21.92 -33.14 41.68
N PHE A 34 22.42 -32.56 42.77
CA PHE A 34 23.83 -32.20 42.88
C PHE A 34 24.75 -33.44 42.90
N GLN A 35 24.31 -34.52 43.56
CA GLN A 35 25.03 -35.80 43.57
C GLN A 35 25.06 -36.45 42.18
N LEU A 36 23.98 -36.37 41.41
CA LEU A 36 23.93 -36.83 40.02
C LEU A 36 24.89 -36.03 39.12
N ILE A 37 24.85 -34.70 39.17
CA ILE A 37 25.76 -33.85 38.39
C ILE A 37 27.22 -34.15 38.74
N SER A 38 27.55 -34.28 40.03
CA SER A 38 28.91 -34.59 40.47
C SER A 38 29.37 -35.99 40.03
N LYS A 39 28.49 -36.99 40.08
CA LYS A 39 28.76 -38.36 39.63
C LYS A 39 29.08 -38.42 38.13
N TRP A 40 28.37 -37.64 37.32
CA TRP A 40 28.49 -37.66 35.85
C TRP A 40 29.26 -36.47 35.28
N LYS A 41 29.94 -35.68 36.12
CA LYS A 41 30.59 -34.42 35.74
C LYS A 41 31.51 -34.54 34.51
N LEU A 42 32.26 -35.64 34.38
CA LEU A 42 33.13 -35.88 33.23
C LEU A 42 32.33 -36.07 31.94
N HIS A 43 31.22 -36.82 31.97
CA HIS A 43 30.35 -37.02 30.81
C HIS A 43 29.65 -35.72 30.41
N LEU A 44 29.17 -34.94 31.39
CA LEU A 44 28.55 -33.63 31.14
C LEU A 44 29.54 -32.64 30.54
N ILE A 45 30.79 -32.62 31.01
CA ILE A 45 31.86 -31.81 30.43
C ILE A 45 32.16 -32.26 29.00
N ILE A 46 32.28 -33.58 28.74
CA ILE A 46 32.54 -34.11 27.39
C ILE A 46 31.41 -33.70 26.43
N ILE A 47 30.14 -33.92 26.81
CA ILE A 47 29.00 -33.54 25.98
C ILE A 47 28.98 -32.04 25.73
N SER A 48 29.23 -31.21 26.76
CA SER A 48 29.29 -29.76 26.61
C SER A 48 30.40 -29.31 25.66
N VAL A 49 31.61 -29.87 25.77
CA VAL A 49 32.73 -29.55 24.86
C VAL A 49 32.41 -29.98 23.43
N VAL A 50 31.79 -31.16 23.25
CA VAL A 50 31.36 -31.65 21.94
C VAL A 50 30.28 -30.74 21.34
N SER A 51 29.26 -30.36 22.12
CA SER A 51 28.23 -29.39 21.71
C SER A 51 28.83 -28.07 21.26
N ILE A 52 29.78 -27.50 22.02
CA ILE A 52 30.48 -26.26 21.65
C ILE A 52 31.26 -26.45 20.34
N ALA A 53 32.01 -27.55 20.19
CA ALA A 53 32.78 -27.83 18.98
C ALA A 53 31.86 -27.94 17.75
N VAL A 54 30.72 -28.63 17.89
CA VAL A 54 29.69 -28.75 16.86
C VAL A 54 29.07 -27.39 16.55
N GLY A 55 28.71 -26.59 17.55
CA GLY A 55 28.18 -25.24 17.35
C GLY A 55 29.16 -24.29 16.64
N VAL A 56 30.45 -24.37 16.98
CA VAL A 56 31.51 -23.60 16.30
C VAL A 56 31.67 -24.06 14.85
N PHE A 57 31.63 -25.37 14.59
CA PHE A 57 31.73 -25.92 13.24
C PHE A 57 30.52 -25.53 12.37
N ILE A 58 29.29 -25.69 12.89
CA ILE A 58 28.05 -25.31 12.19
C ILE A 58 28.02 -23.81 11.93
N SER A 59 28.47 -22.97 12.86
CA SER A 59 28.52 -21.51 12.68
C SER A 59 29.71 -21.00 11.85
N SER A 60 30.54 -21.91 11.33
CA SER A 60 31.67 -21.58 10.48
C SER A 60 31.20 -21.11 9.09
N PRO A 61 31.98 -20.25 8.40
CA PRO A 61 31.68 -19.83 7.04
C PRO A 61 31.59 -20.96 6.00
N ILE A 62 32.05 -22.16 6.36
CA ILE A 62 32.02 -23.36 5.52
C ILE A 62 30.58 -23.90 5.43
N VAL A 63 29.84 -23.85 6.53
CA VAL A 63 28.46 -24.37 6.62
C VAL A 63 27.45 -23.24 6.45
N ILE A 64 27.61 -22.13 7.17
CA ILE A 64 26.69 -20.99 7.12
C ILE A 64 27.40 -19.78 6.51
N THR A 65 26.95 -19.37 5.33
CA THR A 65 27.49 -18.20 4.63
C THR A 65 27.26 -16.93 5.46
N PRO A 66 28.30 -16.14 5.77
CA PRO A 66 28.14 -14.84 6.40
C PRO A 66 27.24 -13.91 5.59
N LYS A 67 26.29 -13.24 6.24
CA LYS A 67 25.46 -12.21 5.60
C LYS A 67 25.66 -10.86 6.28
N TYR A 68 25.66 -9.80 5.48
CA TYR A 68 25.75 -8.39 5.84
C TYR A 68 24.38 -7.76 5.71
N LYS A 69 24.03 -6.91 6.68
CA LYS A 69 22.75 -6.22 6.73
C LYS A 69 22.89 -4.80 6.19
N SER A 70 21.94 -4.35 5.36
CA SER A 70 21.73 -2.94 5.09
C SER A 70 20.28 -2.54 5.39
N THR A 71 20.08 -1.31 5.84
CA THR A 71 18.77 -0.84 6.31
C THR A 71 18.49 0.59 5.86
N ALA A 72 17.25 0.86 5.46
CA ALA A 72 16.75 2.20 5.23
C ALA A 72 15.43 2.43 5.98
N ILE A 73 15.16 3.68 6.34
CA ILE A 73 13.89 4.12 6.92
C ILE A 73 13.29 5.17 5.98
N VAL A 74 12.07 4.90 5.52
CA VAL A 74 11.38 5.73 4.53
C VAL A 74 9.96 6.09 4.97
N TYR A 75 9.54 7.30 4.61
CA TYR A 75 8.18 7.79 4.82
C TYR A 75 7.41 7.86 3.50
N PRO A 76 6.13 7.47 3.47
CA PRO A 76 5.26 7.75 2.34
C PRO A 76 5.06 9.26 2.21
N THR A 77 5.22 9.77 0.99
CA THR A 77 5.00 11.18 0.65
C THR A 77 4.26 11.29 -0.67
N ASN A 78 3.58 12.41 -0.89
CA ASN A 78 2.88 12.70 -2.15
C ASN A 78 1.85 11.63 -2.56
N ILE A 79 1.32 10.88 -1.59
CA ILE A 79 0.24 9.90 -1.78
C ILE A 79 -0.94 10.21 -0.86
N SER A 80 -2.14 9.95 -1.36
CA SER A 80 -3.37 9.90 -0.59
C SER A 80 -3.77 8.46 -0.33
N GLU A 81 -4.54 8.23 0.73
CA GLU A 81 -5.08 6.91 1.04
C GLU A 81 -6.02 6.40 -0.07
N TYR A 82 -5.99 5.10 -0.35
CA TYR A 82 -6.90 4.47 -1.30
C TYR A 82 -8.25 4.14 -0.65
N SER A 83 -8.25 3.70 0.60
CA SER A 83 -9.48 3.40 1.36
C SER A 83 -9.35 3.81 2.83
N LYS A 84 -9.26 2.85 3.77
CA LYS A 84 -9.23 3.11 5.22
C LYS A 84 -7.86 2.87 5.84
N GLU A 85 -6.98 2.21 5.10
CA GLU A 85 -5.61 1.92 5.51
C GLU A 85 -4.74 3.18 5.44
N SER A 86 -3.77 3.24 6.34
CA SER A 86 -2.78 4.32 6.37
C SER A 86 -1.89 4.29 5.13
N THR A 87 -1.33 5.45 4.76
CA THR A 87 -0.34 5.55 3.68
C THR A 87 0.91 4.68 3.94
N THR A 88 1.25 4.44 5.22
CA THR A 88 2.33 3.54 5.64
C THR A 88 1.99 2.08 5.35
N GLU A 89 0.75 1.66 5.59
CA GLU A 89 0.28 0.30 5.27
C GLU A 89 0.22 0.07 3.76
N GLN A 90 -0.23 1.06 2.98
CA GLN A 90 -0.13 1.02 1.52
C GLN A 90 1.31 0.87 1.07
N MET A 91 2.22 1.66 1.65
CA MET A 91 3.64 1.58 1.33
C MET A 91 4.21 0.19 1.62
N TYR A 92 3.90 -0.38 2.79
CA TYR A 92 4.26 -1.75 3.17
C TYR A 92 3.75 -2.77 2.14
N GLN A 93 2.46 -2.70 1.77
CA GLN A 93 1.86 -3.63 0.80
C GLN A 93 2.52 -3.53 -0.58
N ILE A 94 2.84 -2.31 -1.05
CA ILE A 94 3.50 -2.11 -2.34
C ILE A 94 4.92 -2.66 -2.29
N PHE A 95 5.69 -2.41 -1.23
CA PHE A 95 7.02 -3.01 -1.06
C PHE A 95 6.98 -4.54 -1.06
N MET A 96 5.95 -5.14 -0.45
CA MET A 96 5.75 -6.58 -0.40
C MET A 96 5.18 -7.19 -1.69
N SER A 97 4.81 -6.37 -2.68
CA SER A 97 4.21 -6.85 -3.93
C SER A 97 5.15 -7.73 -4.74
N THR A 98 4.59 -8.77 -5.36
CA THR A 98 5.32 -9.66 -6.28
C THR A 98 6.00 -8.87 -7.40
N ASP A 99 5.36 -7.83 -7.92
CA ASP A 99 5.92 -6.97 -8.95
C ASP A 99 7.28 -6.36 -8.56
N ILE A 100 7.41 -5.87 -7.32
CA ILE A 100 8.70 -5.35 -6.83
C ILE A 100 9.70 -6.49 -6.66
N LYS A 101 9.29 -7.64 -6.11
CA LYS A 101 10.18 -8.81 -5.95
C LYS A 101 10.73 -9.29 -7.31
N PHE A 102 9.89 -9.38 -8.33
CA PHE A 102 10.32 -9.76 -9.69
C PHE A 102 11.16 -8.68 -10.38
N LYS A 103 10.94 -7.39 -10.10
CA LYS A 103 11.86 -6.32 -10.53
C LYS A 103 13.24 -6.47 -9.89
N MET A 104 13.28 -6.76 -8.58
CA MET A 104 14.52 -7.06 -7.87
C MET A 104 15.23 -8.28 -8.44
N LEU A 105 14.50 -9.37 -8.71
CA LEU A 105 15.03 -10.57 -9.38
C LEU A 105 15.78 -10.22 -10.66
N ASN A 106 15.16 -9.43 -11.52
CA ASN A 106 15.74 -9.07 -12.81
C ASN A 106 16.93 -8.09 -12.66
N ALA A 107 16.80 -7.08 -11.80
CA ALA A 107 17.82 -6.05 -11.62
C ALA A 107 19.12 -6.59 -11.02
N PHE A 108 19.03 -7.54 -10.09
CA PHE A 108 20.19 -8.11 -9.39
C PHE A 108 20.55 -9.52 -9.88
N GLN A 109 19.84 -10.05 -10.88
CA GLN A 109 19.97 -11.43 -11.36
C GLN A 109 19.94 -12.43 -10.18
N LEU A 110 18.94 -12.28 -9.32
CA LEU A 110 18.85 -13.04 -8.07
C LEU A 110 18.73 -14.54 -8.29
N ASP A 111 18.24 -14.99 -9.45
CA ASP A 111 18.29 -16.39 -9.88
C ASP A 111 19.71 -16.92 -9.86
N LYS A 112 20.67 -16.18 -10.42
CA LYS A 112 22.08 -16.56 -10.42
C LYS A 112 22.70 -16.36 -9.04
N HIS A 113 22.34 -15.27 -8.36
CA HIS A 113 22.90 -14.95 -7.04
C HIS A 113 22.56 -16.03 -6.00
N TYR A 114 21.31 -16.52 -6.04
CA TYR A 114 20.76 -17.58 -5.17
C TYR A 114 20.94 -18.99 -5.75
N LYS A 115 21.51 -19.12 -6.96
CA LYS A 115 21.75 -20.40 -7.67
C LYS A 115 20.45 -21.19 -7.93
N LEU A 116 19.39 -20.49 -8.28
CA LEU A 116 18.09 -21.03 -8.64
C LEU A 116 18.00 -21.23 -10.17
N SER A 117 17.48 -22.38 -10.60
CA SER A 117 17.27 -22.68 -12.01
C SER A 117 15.90 -22.19 -12.48
N LYS A 118 15.86 -21.33 -13.51
CA LYS A 118 14.60 -20.88 -14.12
C LYS A 118 13.81 -22.00 -14.82
N ASN A 119 14.46 -23.13 -15.11
CA ASN A 119 13.80 -24.29 -15.73
C ASN A 119 13.10 -25.18 -14.70
N ASP A 120 13.29 -24.91 -13.40
CA ASP A 120 12.61 -25.63 -12.34
C ASP A 120 11.12 -25.23 -12.31
N PRO A 121 10.16 -26.19 -12.35
CA PRO A 121 8.74 -25.90 -12.22
C PRO A 121 8.36 -25.14 -10.94
N LEU A 122 9.16 -25.27 -9.88
CA LEU A 122 8.97 -24.61 -8.58
C LEU A 122 9.86 -23.36 -8.41
N PHE A 123 10.50 -22.87 -9.48
CA PHE A 123 11.40 -21.71 -9.45
C PHE A 123 10.82 -20.52 -8.69
N VAL A 124 9.56 -20.17 -8.96
CA VAL A 124 8.91 -19.01 -8.34
C VAL A 124 8.79 -19.19 -6.83
N THR A 125 8.42 -20.38 -6.36
CA THR A 125 8.31 -20.69 -4.92
C THR A 125 9.67 -20.54 -4.26
N TYR A 126 10.71 -21.21 -4.80
CA TYR A 126 12.05 -21.14 -4.23
C TYR A 126 12.64 -19.72 -4.26
N PHE A 127 12.37 -18.96 -5.32
CA PHE A 127 12.77 -17.56 -5.38
C PHE A 127 12.08 -16.72 -4.30
N LEU A 128 10.77 -16.85 -4.16
CA LEU A 128 10.02 -16.06 -3.18
C LEU A 128 10.43 -16.41 -1.76
N ASP A 129 10.66 -17.69 -1.46
CA ASP A 129 11.13 -18.15 -0.15
C ASP A 129 12.50 -17.56 0.18
N GLU A 130 13.50 -17.76 -0.69
CA GLU A 130 14.86 -17.22 -0.47
C GLU A 130 14.85 -15.68 -0.42
N PHE A 131 14.00 -15.01 -1.23
CA PHE A 131 13.86 -13.55 -1.15
C PHE A 131 13.29 -13.11 0.20
N ASN A 132 12.23 -13.77 0.69
CA ASN A 132 11.60 -13.43 1.97
C ASN A 132 12.50 -13.71 3.17
N ASP A 133 13.38 -14.72 3.09
CA ASP A 133 14.37 -15.01 4.14
C ASP A 133 15.44 -13.92 4.25
N ASN A 134 15.72 -13.22 3.15
CA ASN A 134 16.76 -12.20 3.06
C ASN A 134 16.23 -10.76 3.13
N VAL A 135 14.94 -10.54 2.90
CA VAL A 135 14.32 -9.22 2.82
C VAL A 135 13.22 -9.10 3.87
N SER A 136 13.40 -8.17 4.80
CA SER A 136 12.43 -7.83 5.84
C SER A 136 11.95 -6.39 5.66
N ILE A 137 10.64 -6.22 5.59
CA ILE A 137 9.99 -4.91 5.53
C ILE A 137 9.05 -4.85 6.72
N SER A 138 9.12 -3.78 7.51
CA SER A 138 8.26 -3.61 8.68
C SER A 138 7.86 -2.15 8.86
N LYS A 139 6.64 -1.93 9.35
CA LYS A 139 6.22 -0.61 9.84
C LYS A 139 6.94 -0.31 11.16
N THR A 140 7.38 0.93 11.33
CA THR A 140 7.94 1.43 12.59
C THR A 140 6.84 2.08 13.44
N GLU A 141 7.15 2.38 14.70
CA GLU A 141 6.24 3.11 15.60
C GLU A 141 5.97 4.56 15.16
N PHE A 142 6.74 5.09 14.21
CA PHE A 142 6.69 6.49 13.77
C PHE A 142 6.04 6.65 12.40
N GLU A 143 5.15 5.76 11.96
CA GLU A 143 4.51 5.79 10.63
C GLU A 143 5.51 5.84 9.46
N SER A 144 6.68 5.21 9.65
CA SER A 144 7.62 4.93 8.57
C SER A 144 7.72 3.43 8.30
N VAL A 145 8.35 3.10 7.17
CA VAL A 145 8.69 1.73 6.81
C VAL A 145 10.20 1.54 6.90
N GLN A 146 10.61 0.52 7.64
CA GLN A 146 11.98 0.05 7.66
C GLN A 146 12.14 -1.07 6.64
N ILE A 147 13.12 -0.90 5.76
CA ILE A 147 13.56 -1.92 4.79
C ILE A 147 14.87 -2.48 5.29
N THR A 148 14.98 -3.79 5.40
CA THR A 148 16.20 -4.49 5.80
C THR A 148 16.50 -5.62 4.83
N ILE A 149 17.70 -5.64 4.27
CA ILE A 149 18.14 -6.68 3.35
C ILE A 149 19.46 -7.28 3.84
N TYR A 150 19.55 -8.61 3.77
CA TYR A 150 20.74 -9.39 4.05
C TYR A 150 21.32 -9.95 2.76
N ASP A 151 22.61 -9.76 2.53
CA ASP A 151 23.32 -10.35 1.40
C ASP A 151 24.73 -10.79 1.83
N LYS A 152 25.35 -11.72 1.10
CA LYS A 152 26.75 -12.11 1.34
C LYS A 152 27.75 -10.99 1.00
N ASP A 153 27.37 -10.08 0.10
CA ASP A 153 28.13 -8.89 -0.26
C ASP A 153 27.44 -7.63 0.34
N PRO A 154 28.12 -6.86 1.21
CA PRO A 154 27.53 -5.66 1.81
C PRO A 154 27.14 -4.60 0.79
N LYS A 155 27.81 -4.53 -0.37
CA LYS A 155 27.47 -3.58 -1.44
C LYS A 155 26.19 -3.98 -2.14
N ILE A 156 25.97 -5.29 -2.34
CA ILE A 156 24.74 -5.80 -2.94
C ILE A 156 23.56 -5.56 -1.99
N ALA A 157 23.71 -5.85 -0.70
CA ALA A 157 22.67 -5.54 0.30
C ALA A 157 22.27 -4.06 0.26
N CYS A 158 23.25 -3.15 0.26
CA CYS A 158 23.01 -1.70 0.18
C CYS A 158 22.27 -1.31 -1.12
N ALA A 159 22.79 -1.75 -2.27
CA ALA A 159 22.22 -1.44 -3.58
C ALA A 159 20.79 -2.00 -3.73
N MET A 160 20.51 -3.16 -3.14
CA MET A 160 19.17 -3.75 -3.14
C MET A 160 18.19 -2.89 -2.34
N VAL A 161 18.57 -2.35 -1.18
CA VAL A 161 17.71 -1.47 -0.39
C VAL A 161 17.39 -0.19 -1.18
N ASP A 162 18.41 0.45 -1.76
CA ASP A 162 18.24 1.65 -2.61
C ASP A 162 17.32 1.37 -3.80
N SER A 163 17.52 0.24 -4.47
CA SER A 163 16.73 -0.15 -5.64
C SER A 163 15.29 -0.45 -5.28
N MET A 164 15.02 -1.01 -4.11
CA MET A 164 13.67 -1.26 -3.65
C MET A 164 12.88 0.04 -3.46
N ILE A 165 13.53 1.09 -2.92
CA ILE A 165 12.95 2.44 -2.80
C ILE A 165 12.70 3.05 -4.19
N ALA A 166 13.63 2.88 -5.13
CA ALA A 166 13.46 3.35 -6.51
C ALA A 166 12.29 2.64 -7.22
N PHE A 167 12.17 1.32 -7.05
CA PHE A 167 11.08 0.54 -7.63
C PHE A 167 9.73 0.86 -7.00
N TYR A 168 9.70 1.17 -5.70
CA TYR A 168 8.52 1.71 -5.05
C TYR A 168 8.10 3.04 -5.67
N ASN A 169 9.01 4.02 -5.77
CA ASN A 169 8.75 5.32 -6.39
C ASN A 169 8.18 5.16 -7.80
N TYR A 170 8.81 4.30 -8.62
CA TYR A 170 8.32 4.01 -9.97
C TYR A 170 6.93 3.38 -9.95
N LYS A 171 6.71 2.37 -9.09
CA LYS A 171 5.44 1.64 -9.03
C LYS A 171 4.29 2.57 -8.64
N VAL A 172 4.50 3.42 -7.63
CA VAL A 172 3.49 4.41 -7.23
C VAL A 172 3.23 5.42 -8.34
N ALA A 173 4.28 5.96 -8.97
CA ALA A 173 4.14 6.88 -10.09
C ALA A 173 3.29 6.27 -11.23
N GLU A 174 3.55 5.01 -11.56
CA GLU A 174 2.82 4.27 -12.60
C GLU A 174 1.33 4.11 -12.24
N LEU A 175 1.02 3.74 -10.99
CA LEU A 175 -0.37 3.61 -10.51
C LEU A 175 -1.12 4.95 -10.61
N TYR A 176 -0.50 6.04 -10.17
CA TYR A 176 -1.09 7.37 -10.25
C TYR A 176 -1.30 7.82 -11.70
N LYS A 177 -0.32 7.59 -12.58
CA LYS A 177 -0.45 7.92 -14.01
C LYS A 177 -1.59 7.14 -14.66
N ARG A 178 -1.77 5.86 -14.34
CA ARG A 178 -2.88 5.06 -14.86
C ARG A 178 -4.23 5.65 -14.45
N LYS A 179 -4.41 5.94 -13.16
CA LYS A 179 -5.62 6.58 -12.64
C LYS A 179 -5.90 7.93 -13.29
N GLN A 180 -4.88 8.78 -13.45
CA GLN A 180 -5.06 10.10 -14.05
C GLN A 180 -5.35 10.03 -15.54
N LYS A 181 -4.83 9.02 -16.26
CA LYS A 181 -5.18 8.79 -17.67
C LYS A 181 -6.67 8.51 -17.83
N GLU A 182 -7.25 7.67 -16.97
CA GLU A 182 -8.71 7.42 -16.98
C GLU A 182 -9.49 8.72 -16.76
N MET A 183 -9.07 9.56 -15.81
CA MET A 183 -9.74 10.83 -15.56
C MET A 183 -9.61 11.82 -16.74
N ILE A 184 -8.45 11.86 -17.40
CA ILE A 184 -8.24 12.67 -18.62
C ILE A 184 -9.23 12.25 -19.71
N GLU A 185 -9.39 10.95 -19.94
CA GLU A 185 -10.30 10.41 -20.95
C GLU A 185 -11.77 10.72 -20.61
N ILE A 186 -12.17 10.53 -19.35
CA ILE A 186 -13.53 10.82 -18.88
C ILE A 186 -13.84 12.32 -19.02
N MET A 187 -12.96 13.19 -18.55
CA MET A 187 -13.19 14.64 -18.61
C MET A 187 -13.13 15.17 -20.04
N SER A 188 -12.24 14.65 -20.89
CA SER A 188 -12.20 15.00 -22.31
C SER A 188 -13.52 14.65 -23.01
N LYS A 189 -14.09 13.48 -22.71
CA LYS A 189 -15.39 13.07 -23.25
C LYS A 189 -16.51 13.98 -22.76
N ALA A 190 -16.58 14.25 -21.45
CA ALA A 190 -17.57 15.14 -20.86
C ALA A 190 -17.51 16.57 -21.45
N MET A 191 -16.31 17.10 -21.68
CA MET A 191 -16.11 18.39 -22.36
C MET A 191 -16.65 18.38 -23.79
N SER A 192 -16.38 17.33 -24.57
CA SER A 192 -16.87 17.19 -25.94
C SER A 192 -18.40 17.11 -25.99
N GLU A 193 -19.02 16.36 -25.08
CA GLU A 193 -20.48 16.26 -24.97
C GLU A 193 -21.10 17.60 -24.56
N LYS A 194 -20.57 18.25 -23.52
CA LYS A 194 -21.04 19.56 -23.08
C LYS A 194 -20.86 20.64 -24.15
N ARG A 195 -19.80 20.55 -24.96
CA ARG A 195 -19.59 21.47 -26.08
C ARG A 195 -20.69 21.36 -27.13
N LYS A 196 -21.14 20.15 -27.46
CA LYS A 196 -22.27 19.94 -28.38
C LYS A 196 -23.57 20.54 -27.85
N GLU A 197 -23.82 20.44 -26.54
CA GLU A 197 -24.99 21.07 -25.90
C GLU A 197 -24.92 22.60 -26.00
N ILE A 198 -23.76 23.19 -25.72
CA ILE A 198 -23.53 24.64 -25.86
C ILE A 198 -23.77 25.06 -27.31
N ASP A 199 -23.16 24.38 -28.28
CA ASP A 199 -23.29 24.73 -29.70
C ASP A 199 -24.76 24.64 -30.17
N SER A 200 -25.52 23.64 -29.69
CA SER A 200 -26.95 23.49 -29.98
C SER A 200 -27.80 24.64 -29.39
N ILE A 201 -27.57 25.03 -28.12
CA ILE A 201 -28.29 26.16 -27.52
C ILE A 201 -27.93 27.48 -28.21
N GLU A 202 -26.66 27.70 -28.50
CA GLU A 202 -26.22 28.91 -29.19
C GLU A 202 -26.80 29.04 -30.59
N SER A 203 -26.96 27.92 -31.31
CA SER A 203 -27.65 27.91 -32.60
C SER A 203 -29.12 28.35 -32.45
N LYS A 204 -29.85 27.84 -31.45
CA LYS A 204 -31.25 28.22 -31.19
C LYS A 204 -31.38 29.67 -30.73
N LEU A 205 -30.50 30.13 -29.86
CA LEU A 205 -30.44 31.54 -29.44
C LEU A 205 -30.15 32.44 -30.64
N THR A 206 -29.22 32.06 -31.51
CA THR A 206 -28.91 32.82 -32.74
C THR A 206 -30.11 32.87 -33.67
N GLU A 207 -30.85 31.77 -33.84
CA GLU A 207 -32.11 31.77 -34.61
C GLU A 207 -33.12 32.76 -34.02
N ILE A 208 -33.34 32.75 -32.70
CA ILE A 208 -34.27 33.68 -32.05
C ILE A 208 -33.83 35.14 -32.23
N ARG A 209 -32.53 35.42 -32.05
CA ARG A 209 -31.94 36.76 -32.22
C ARG A 209 -32.10 37.27 -33.66
N THR A 210 -31.88 36.40 -34.64
CA THR A 210 -31.88 36.78 -36.06
C THR A 210 -33.28 36.85 -36.67
N LYS A 211 -34.15 35.88 -36.37
CA LYS A 211 -35.52 35.83 -36.92
C LYS A 211 -36.49 36.76 -36.20
N TYR A 212 -36.39 36.85 -34.88
CA TYR A 212 -37.38 37.56 -34.05
C TYR A 212 -36.85 38.86 -33.44
N GLY A 213 -35.55 39.16 -33.59
CA GLY A 213 -34.93 40.39 -33.10
C GLY A 213 -34.76 40.47 -31.58
N ILE A 214 -34.93 39.34 -30.86
CA ILE A 214 -34.86 39.30 -29.39
C ILE A 214 -33.42 39.11 -28.95
N LEU A 215 -32.85 40.15 -28.34
CA LEU A 215 -31.47 40.22 -27.85
C LEU A 215 -31.42 40.38 -26.33
N ASN A 216 -32.38 41.14 -25.77
CA ASN A 216 -32.48 41.43 -24.35
C ASN A 216 -33.95 41.59 -24.00
N VAL A 217 -34.56 40.53 -23.49
CA VAL A 217 -35.99 40.51 -23.15
C VAL A 217 -36.37 41.65 -22.21
N THR A 218 -35.61 41.89 -21.14
CA THR A 218 -35.97 42.90 -20.13
C THR A 218 -35.96 44.31 -20.72
N ALA A 219 -34.89 44.69 -21.42
CA ALA A 219 -34.78 46.02 -22.01
C ALA A 219 -35.76 46.20 -23.19
N GLN A 220 -35.87 45.20 -24.06
CA GLN A 220 -36.72 45.29 -25.25
C GLN A 220 -38.20 45.24 -24.91
N SER A 221 -38.64 44.52 -23.87
CA SER A 221 -40.06 44.53 -23.46
C SER A 221 -40.52 45.93 -23.04
N VAL A 222 -39.67 46.70 -22.33
CA VAL A 222 -39.99 48.07 -21.92
C VAL A 222 -40.11 48.98 -23.14
N GLU A 223 -39.11 48.97 -24.02
CA GLU A 223 -39.09 49.86 -25.19
C GLU A 223 -40.12 49.47 -26.25
N ALA A 224 -40.36 48.17 -26.48
CA ALA A 224 -41.39 47.69 -27.39
C ALA A 224 -42.80 48.10 -26.92
N THR A 225 -43.07 48.01 -25.61
CA THR A 225 -44.37 48.45 -25.04
C THR A 225 -44.59 49.94 -25.26
N LYS A 226 -43.59 50.79 -24.99
CA LYS A 226 -43.67 52.25 -25.23
C LYS A 226 -43.92 52.56 -26.70
N GLY A 227 -43.14 51.94 -27.60
CA GLY A 227 -43.28 52.17 -29.03
C GLY A 227 -44.63 51.68 -29.58
N MET A 228 -45.16 50.57 -29.05
CA MET A 228 -46.50 50.07 -29.40
C MET A 228 -47.59 51.08 -29.04
N ILE A 229 -47.53 51.67 -27.83
CA ILE A 229 -48.49 52.70 -27.39
C ILE A 229 -48.42 53.95 -28.29
N GLN A 230 -47.22 54.27 -28.79
CA GLN A 230 -46.99 55.40 -29.71
C GLN A 230 -47.35 55.07 -31.17
N GLY A 231 -47.83 53.87 -31.48
CA GLY A 231 -48.22 53.46 -32.83
C GLY A 231 -47.06 53.10 -33.76
N ASN A 232 -45.86 52.85 -33.23
CA ASN A 232 -44.70 52.42 -34.02
C ASN A 232 -44.86 50.95 -34.46
N LYS A 233 -44.94 50.71 -35.77
CA LYS A 233 -45.19 49.38 -36.34
C LYS A 233 -44.10 48.37 -35.99
N GLN A 234 -42.83 48.75 -36.05
CA GLN A 234 -41.69 47.89 -35.72
C GLN A 234 -41.68 47.52 -34.24
N ALA A 235 -42.01 48.47 -33.36
CA ALA A 235 -42.14 48.21 -31.93
C ALA A 235 -43.30 47.25 -31.62
N THR A 236 -44.43 47.40 -32.32
CA THR A 236 -45.57 46.47 -32.21
C THR A 236 -45.21 45.06 -32.68
N GLU A 237 -44.44 44.93 -33.76
CA GLU A 237 -43.96 43.62 -34.25
C GLU A 237 -43.00 42.97 -33.25
N LEU A 238 -42.02 43.72 -32.75
CA LEU A 238 -41.11 43.25 -31.72
C LEU A 238 -41.85 42.86 -30.43
N TYR A 239 -42.87 43.61 -30.02
CA TYR A 239 -43.70 43.28 -28.86
C TYR A 239 -44.37 41.92 -29.01
N LYS A 240 -44.97 41.62 -30.18
CA LYS A 240 -45.58 40.32 -30.47
C LYS A 240 -44.56 39.17 -30.46
N ASN A 241 -43.39 39.41 -31.06
CA ASN A 241 -42.29 38.44 -31.03
C ASN A 241 -41.83 38.16 -29.60
N LEU A 242 -41.70 39.19 -28.76
CA LEU A 242 -41.38 39.06 -27.35
C LEU A 242 -42.45 38.28 -26.59
N GLU A 243 -43.73 38.59 -26.80
CA GLU A 243 -44.85 37.88 -26.18
C GLU A 243 -44.77 36.36 -26.46
N GLN A 244 -44.39 35.98 -27.68
CA GLN A 244 -44.32 34.58 -28.09
C GLN A 244 -43.03 33.86 -27.67
N TYR A 245 -41.87 34.52 -27.73
CA TYR A 245 -40.55 33.85 -27.64
C TYR A 245 -39.67 34.29 -26.45
N ALA A 246 -40.06 35.32 -25.68
CA ALA A 246 -39.24 35.83 -24.58
C ALA A 246 -38.96 34.79 -23.49
N GLY A 247 -39.96 33.97 -23.14
CA GLY A 247 -39.81 32.91 -22.15
C GLY A 247 -38.74 31.90 -22.56
N THR A 248 -38.86 31.37 -23.77
CA THR A 248 -37.90 30.41 -24.35
C THR A 248 -36.50 31.03 -24.49
N TYR A 249 -36.39 32.29 -24.94
CA TYR A 249 -35.11 32.98 -25.00
C TYR A 249 -34.44 33.04 -23.63
N LYS A 250 -35.17 33.50 -22.60
CA LYS A 250 -34.64 33.66 -21.25
C LYS A 250 -34.20 32.32 -20.64
N GLU A 251 -34.96 31.26 -20.88
CA GLU A 251 -34.59 29.91 -20.46
C GLU A 251 -33.30 29.44 -21.15
N MET A 252 -33.22 29.55 -22.47
CA MET A 252 -32.05 29.14 -23.25
C MET A 252 -30.80 29.95 -22.91
N ASP A 253 -30.94 31.26 -22.69
CA ASP A 253 -29.84 32.14 -22.30
C ASP A 253 -29.27 31.74 -20.93
N SER A 254 -30.15 31.48 -19.96
CA SER A 254 -29.78 30.93 -18.65
C SER A 254 -29.06 29.57 -18.78
N LEU A 255 -29.63 28.65 -19.55
CA LEU A 255 -29.03 27.33 -19.79
C LEU A 255 -27.66 27.42 -20.47
N SER A 256 -27.48 28.32 -21.45
CA SER A 256 -26.17 28.54 -22.09
C SER A 256 -25.11 28.95 -21.04
N TRP A 257 -25.47 29.87 -20.15
CA TRP A 257 -24.56 30.30 -19.08
C TRP A 257 -24.19 29.13 -18.15
N HIS A 258 -25.19 28.34 -17.73
CA HIS A 258 -24.96 27.16 -16.89
C HIS A 258 -24.08 26.10 -17.59
N PHE A 259 -24.33 25.79 -18.85
CA PHE A 259 -23.54 24.82 -19.61
C PHE A 259 -22.09 25.26 -19.80
N ARG A 260 -21.86 26.56 -20.04
CA ARG A 260 -20.49 27.11 -20.10
C ARG A 260 -19.76 26.98 -18.77
N LYS A 261 -20.46 27.21 -17.65
CA LYS A 261 -19.89 27.02 -16.31
C LYS A 261 -19.51 25.56 -16.06
N GLU A 262 -20.36 24.60 -16.44
CA GLU A 262 -20.04 23.17 -16.36
C GLU A 262 -18.85 22.79 -17.25
N TYR A 263 -18.80 23.28 -18.48
CA TYR A 263 -17.68 23.05 -19.39
C TYR A 263 -16.36 23.55 -18.79
N ILE A 264 -16.35 24.75 -18.21
CA ILE A 264 -15.16 25.30 -17.54
C ILE A 264 -14.74 24.41 -16.36
N ASN A 265 -15.70 23.89 -15.60
CA ASN A 265 -15.41 22.96 -14.50
C ASN A 265 -14.79 21.64 -15.00
N TYR A 266 -15.31 21.05 -16.07
CA TYR A 266 -14.72 19.85 -16.68
C TYR A 266 -13.32 20.13 -17.23
N LYS A 267 -13.13 21.29 -17.87
CA LYS A 267 -11.82 21.73 -18.36
C LYS A 267 -10.81 21.86 -17.23
N TRP A 268 -11.20 22.46 -16.11
CA TRP A 268 -10.32 22.58 -14.94
C TRP A 268 -9.91 21.21 -14.38
N GLN A 269 -10.85 20.27 -14.30
CA GLN A 269 -10.55 18.89 -13.87
C GLN A 269 -9.63 18.16 -14.87
N TYR A 270 -9.91 18.28 -16.18
CA TYR A 270 -9.05 17.74 -17.23
C TYR A 270 -7.62 18.27 -17.12
N GLU A 271 -7.45 19.59 -17.01
CA GLU A 271 -6.14 20.22 -16.89
C GLU A 271 -5.42 19.80 -15.60
N ASN A 272 -6.16 19.65 -14.50
CA ASN A 272 -5.59 19.14 -13.26
C ASN A 272 -5.10 17.70 -13.39
N SER A 273 -5.91 16.81 -13.95
CA SER A 273 -5.50 15.43 -14.21
C SER A 273 -4.34 15.34 -15.20
N LEU A 274 -4.27 16.22 -16.20
CA LEU A 274 -3.14 16.30 -17.12
C LEU A 274 -1.84 16.72 -16.43
N ARG A 275 -1.89 17.72 -15.54
CA ARG A 275 -0.73 18.09 -14.71
C ARG A 275 -0.28 16.93 -13.83
N GLU A 276 -1.24 16.27 -13.18
CA GLU A 276 -1.00 15.12 -12.31
C GLU A 276 -0.45 13.90 -13.06
N TYR A 277 -0.83 13.70 -14.31
CA TYR A 277 -0.31 12.65 -15.18
C TYR A 277 1.14 12.93 -15.62
N ASN A 278 1.45 14.20 -15.91
CA ASN A 278 2.77 14.60 -16.43
C ASN A 278 3.82 14.86 -15.34
N LYS A 279 3.42 14.99 -14.07
CA LYS A 279 4.37 15.26 -12.99
C LYS A 279 5.38 14.14 -12.79
N THR A 280 6.58 14.52 -12.35
CA THR A 280 7.66 13.61 -11.96
C THR A 280 8.13 14.00 -10.57
N ILE A 281 7.75 13.20 -9.58
CA ILE A 281 8.01 13.42 -8.15
C ILE A 281 8.36 12.10 -7.48
N THR A 282 8.96 12.18 -6.29
CA THR A 282 9.17 11.02 -5.41
C THR A 282 7.95 10.78 -4.54
N TYR A 283 7.80 9.53 -4.11
CA TYR A 283 6.72 9.05 -3.25
C TYR A 283 7.25 8.43 -1.94
N ALA A 284 8.56 8.25 -1.83
CA ALA A 284 9.26 7.85 -0.62
C ALA A 284 10.29 8.91 -0.22
N GLN A 285 10.19 9.41 1.01
CA GLN A 285 11.19 10.28 1.62
C GLN A 285 12.14 9.42 2.47
N VAL A 286 13.42 9.42 2.13
CA VAL A 286 14.45 8.64 2.84
C VAL A 286 14.98 9.45 4.01
N VAL A 287 14.81 8.94 5.23
CA VAL A 287 15.32 9.57 6.46
C VAL A 287 16.62 8.90 6.90
N GLN A 288 16.72 7.59 6.71
CA GLN A 288 17.95 6.84 6.87
C GLN A 288 18.29 6.17 5.54
N TYR A 289 19.42 6.55 4.95
CA TYR A 289 19.94 5.90 3.76
C TYR A 289 20.58 4.56 4.10
N PRO A 290 20.50 3.56 3.20
CA PRO A 290 21.26 2.34 3.37
C PRO A 290 22.75 2.61 3.21
N PHE A 291 23.55 1.79 3.87
CA PHE A 291 25.00 1.80 3.74
C PHE A 291 25.53 0.36 3.73
N PRO A 292 26.68 0.10 3.07
CA PRO A 292 27.33 -1.20 3.14
C PRO A 292 27.90 -1.43 4.54
N ALA A 293 27.51 -2.51 5.20
CA ALA A 293 27.99 -2.81 6.55
C ALA A 293 29.44 -3.34 6.54
N ASP A 294 30.26 -2.86 7.48
CA ASP A 294 31.65 -3.32 7.65
C ASP A 294 31.75 -4.67 8.37
N LYS A 295 30.69 -5.07 9.07
CA LYS A 295 30.64 -6.29 9.89
C LYS A 295 29.46 -7.16 9.49
N LYS A 296 29.70 -8.47 9.39
CA LYS A 296 28.63 -9.45 9.18
C LYS A 296 27.60 -9.40 10.31
N SER A 297 26.34 -9.55 9.94
CA SER A 297 25.20 -9.58 10.86
C SER A 297 24.72 -11.00 11.17
N TYR A 298 24.99 -11.96 10.27
CA TYR A 298 24.62 -13.36 10.43
C TYR A 298 25.78 -14.30 10.06
N PRO A 299 25.94 -15.48 10.70
CA PRO A 299 25.24 -15.90 11.91
C PRO A 299 25.80 -15.23 13.17
N VAL A 300 24.93 -15.06 14.17
CA VAL A 300 25.29 -14.66 15.54
C VAL A 300 25.86 -15.88 16.26
N ARG A 301 27.19 -16.06 16.17
CA ARG A 301 27.88 -17.30 16.59
C ARG A 301 27.58 -17.72 18.03
N TRP A 302 27.56 -16.76 18.97
CA TRP A 302 27.29 -17.09 20.37
C TRP A 302 25.88 -17.62 20.60
N ALA A 303 24.90 -17.15 19.82
CA ALA A 303 23.52 -17.62 19.94
C ALA A 303 23.38 -19.06 19.43
N ILE A 304 24.08 -19.42 18.36
CA ILE A 304 24.12 -20.81 17.86
C ILE A 304 24.77 -21.70 18.92
N VAL A 305 25.94 -21.32 19.44
CA VAL A 305 26.66 -22.11 20.45
C VAL A 305 25.85 -22.27 21.74
N ALA A 306 25.05 -21.27 22.13
CA ALA A 306 24.21 -21.37 23.32
C ALA A 306 22.99 -22.31 23.13
N LEU A 307 22.57 -22.56 21.90
CA LEU A 307 21.42 -23.41 21.56
C LEU A 307 21.81 -24.86 21.21
N THR A 308 23.09 -25.11 20.92
CA THR A 308 23.67 -26.44 20.59
C THR A 308 24.37 -27.08 21.77
#